data_AF-A0A0C2IAR9-F1
#
_entry.id   AF-A0A0C2IAR9-F1
#
_cell.length_a   1.000
_cell.length_b   1.000
_cell.length_c   1.000
_cell.angle_alpha   90.00
_cell.angle_beta   90.00
_cell.angle_gamma   90.00
#
_symmetry.space_group_name_H-M   'P 1'
#
loop_
_entity.id
_entity.type
_entity.pdbx_description
1 polymer ?
#
loop_
_entity_poly.entity_id
_entity_poly.type
_entity_poly.pdbx_seq_one_letter_code
_entity_poly.pdbx_strand_id
1 'polypeptide(L)'
;MSDCQNGLCEVRFLLPCVYLRNIYFSQEWFATLAGNESYKPTYRFQYFITLNGGKLWKRAPYHNSSIKTLNDGGIIFDLNQTDNKAAYSLDEGNTYYRFNIFNDDEIIIDGRILGSAKNERLLIFARNLNKSVIAIAHVDFTNILS
;
A
#
# COMPACT_ATOMS: atom_id res chain seq x y z
N MET A 1 6.20 7.24 32.10
CA MET A 1 5.43 7.47 30.86
C MET A 1 5.93 6.45 29.86
N SER A 2 5.08 5.51 29.43
CA SER A 2 5.46 4.55 28.40
C SER A 2 5.56 5.29 27.08
N ASP A 3 6.78 5.50 26.58
CA ASP A 3 6.99 5.97 25.21
C ASP A 3 6.28 5.01 24.27
N CYS A 4 5.32 5.51 23.50
CA CYS A 4 4.68 4.70 22.48
C CYS A 4 5.72 4.36 21.42
N GLN A 5 5.87 3.07 21.12
CA GLN A 5 6.76 2.65 20.05
C GLN A 5 6.34 3.33 18.73
N ASN A 6 7.31 4.00 18.10
CA ASN A 6 7.19 4.62 16.78
C ASN A 6 6.11 5.72 16.65
N GLY A 7 5.70 6.36 17.74
CA GLY A 7 4.77 7.49 17.70
C GLY A 7 3.32 7.11 17.33
N LEU A 8 2.94 5.85 17.49
CA LEU A 8 1.60 5.32 17.16
C LEU A 8 0.63 5.30 18.37
N CYS A 9 0.72 6.29 19.27
CA CYS A 9 0.06 6.26 20.58
C CYS A 9 -1.47 6.09 20.56
N GLU A 10 -2.14 6.45 19.47
CA GLU A 10 -3.60 6.49 19.42
C GLU A 10 -4.13 6.21 18.01
N VAL A 11 -3.51 5.27 17.30
CA VAL A 11 -4.01 4.87 15.99
C VAL A 11 -5.35 4.15 16.17
N ARG A 12 -6.39 4.67 15.50
CA ARG A 12 -7.68 4.00 15.41
C ARG A 12 -7.79 3.34 14.05
N PHE A 13 -7.76 2.01 14.03
CA PHE A 13 -7.93 1.25 12.80
C PHE A 13 -9.38 1.26 12.34
N LEU A 14 -9.56 1.45 11.04
CA LEU A 14 -10.82 1.36 10.35
C LEU A 14 -10.99 -0.08 9.90
N LEU A 15 -11.77 -0.85 10.66
CA LEU A 15 -12.11 -2.23 10.30
C LEU A 15 -13.30 -2.21 9.33
N PRO A 16 -13.16 -2.78 8.13
CA PRO A 16 -14.29 -2.85 7.20
C PRO A 16 -15.33 -3.85 7.70
N CYS A 17 -16.62 -3.55 7.50
CA CYS A 17 -17.71 -4.47 7.87
C CYS A 17 -17.65 -5.79 7.09
N VAL A 18 -17.12 -5.75 5.87
CA VAL A 18 -16.85 -6.92 5.02
C VAL A 18 -15.36 -6.92 4.72
N TYR A 19 -14.63 -7.93 5.19
CA TYR A 19 -13.19 -8.03 4.95
C TYR A 19 -12.90 -9.06 3.85
N LEU A 20 -12.02 -8.66 2.93
CA LEU A 20 -11.45 -9.56 1.94
C LEU A 20 -10.13 -10.10 2.47
N ARG A 21 -10.11 -11.37 2.88
CA ARG A 21 -8.95 -12.01 3.53
C ARG A 21 -7.65 -11.77 2.75
N ASN A 22 -7.67 -11.96 1.45
CA ASN A 22 -6.52 -11.79 0.57
C ASN A 22 -6.03 -10.33 0.41
N ILE A 23 -6.76 -9.34 0.91
CA ILE A 23 -6.36 -7.91 0.86
C ILE A 23 -5.88 -7.45 2.22
N TYR A 24 -6.67 -7.70 3.27
CA TYR A 24 -6.37 -7.19 4.61
C TYR A 24 -5.50 -8.14 5.42
N PHE A 25 -5.53 -9.45 5.13
CA PHE A 25 -4.90 -10.52 5.90
C PHE A 25 -4.29 -11.60 4.98
N SER A 26 -3.33 -11.22 4.15
CA SER A 26 -2.76 -12.11 3.13
C SER A 26 -2.02 -13.31 3.73
N GLN A 27 -1.55 -13.21 4.99
CA GLN A 27 -1.00 -14.30 5.79
C GLN A 27 -1.53 -14.22 7.23
N GLU A 28 -1.40 -15.29 8.02
CA GLU A 28 -1.93 -15.36 9.39
C GLU A 28 -1.29 -14.33 10.35
N TRP A 29 -0.04 -13.97 10.09
CA TRP A 29 0.72 -12.97 10.87
C TRP A 29 0.79 -11.61 10.18
N PHE A 30 0.09 -11.42 9.07
CA PHE A 30 0.15 -10.20 8.28
C PHE A 30 -1.22 -9.51 8.26
N ALA A 31 -1.28 -8.26 8.71
CA ALA A 31 -2.42 -7.38 8.45
C ALA A 31 -2.02 -6.05 7.79
N THR A 32 -2.88 -5.57 6.89
CA THR A 32 -2.85 -4.20 6.35
C THR A 32 -4.18 -3.53 6.64
N LEU A 33 -4.19 -2.47 7.44
CA LEU A 33 -5.41 -1.77 7.85
C LEU A 33 -5.29 -0.27 7.60
N ALA A 34 -6.37 0.34 7.14
CA ALA A 34 -6.48 1.79 7.16
C ALA A 34 -6.71 2.26 8.61
N GLY A 35 -6.25 3.45 8.94
CA GLY A 35 -6.47 4.04 10.25
C GLY A 35 -6.28 5.55 10.23
N ASN A 36 -6.76 6.18 11.30
CA ASN A 36 -6.58 7.60 11.55
C ASN A 36 -5.80 7.79 12.85
N GLU A 37 -4.92 8.79 12.87
CA GLU A 37 -4.27 9.27 14.08
C GLU A 37 -5.14 10.36 14.70
N SER A 38 -5.44 10.30 15.99
CA SER A 38 -6.39 11.20 16.69
C SER A 38 -6.16 12.69 16.45
N TYR A 39 -4.92 13.10 16.16
CA TYR A 39 -4.51 14.49 15.96
C TYR A 39 -4.49 14.96 14.50
N LYS A 40 -4.83 14.10 13.53
CA LYS A 40 -4.87 14.44 12.10
C LYS A 40 -6.30 14.61 11.57
N PRO A 41 -6.49 15.42 10.52
CA PRO A 41 -7.81 15.63 9.92
C PRO A 41 -8.44 14.30 9.46
N THR A 42 -9.73 14.12 9.72
CA THR A 42 -10.49 12.87 9.48
C THR A 42 -10.61 12.47 8.01
N TYR A 43 -10.33 13.37 7.07
CA TYR A 43 -10.39 13.12 5.62
C TYR A 43 -9.12 12.47 5.03
N ARG A 44 -8.10 12.22 5.85
CA ARG A 44 -6.89 11.49 5.44
C ARG A 44 -6.79 10.20 6.23
N PHE A 45 -6.98 9.08 5.56
CA PHE A 45 -6.62 7.79 6.14
C PHE A 45 -5.19 7.43 5.76
N GLN A 46 -4.57 6.67 6.65
CA GLN A 46 -3.23 6.15 6.47
C GLN A 46 -3.31 4.63 6.55
N TYR A 47 -2.61 3.94 5.64
CA TYR A 47 -2.44 2.50 5.79
C TYR A 47 -1.31 2.18 6.77
N PHE A 48 -1.57 1.17 7.59
CA PHE A 48 -0.66 0.59 8.55
C PHE A 48 -0.52 -0.89 8.28
N ILE A 49 0.69 -1.39 8.42
CA ILE A 49 1.10 -2.74 8.02
C ILE A 49 1.76 -3.39 9.24
N THR A 50 1.39 -4.62 9.55
CA THR A 50 2.05 -5.45 10.55
C THR A 50 2.40 -6.80 9.96
N LEU A 51 3.64 -7.26 10.12
CA LEU A 51 4.11 -8.55 9.61
C LEU A 51 4.42 -9.54 10.75
N ASN A 52 3.96 -9.24 11.97
CA ASN A 52 4.24 -10.04 13.16
C ASN A 52 3.01 -10.20 14.07
N GLY A 53 1.83 -10.31 13.48
CA GLY A 53 0.57 -10.56 14.17
C GLY A 53 0.11 -9.36 15.01
N GLY A 54 0.40 -8.13 14.59
CA GLY A 54 -0.05 -6.92 15.26
C GLY A 54 0.83 -6.46 16.43
N LYS A 55 1.97 -7.11 16.69
CA LYS A 55 2.91 -6.68 17.74
C LYS A 55 3.58 -5.36 17.39
N LEU A 56 3.95 -5.18 16.11
CA LEU A 56 4.50 -3.94 15.58
C LEU A 56 3.71 -3.52 14.35
N TRP A 57 3.35 -2.24 14.31
CA TRP A 57 2.70 -1.61 13.17
C TRP A 57 3.66 -0.59 12.55
N LYS A 58 3.73 -0.58 11.23
CA LYS A 58 4.50 0.36 10.43
C LYS A 58 3.54 1.20 9.58
N ARG A 59 3.86 2.47 9.42
CA ARG A 59 3.08 3.39 8.59
C ARG A 59 3.53 3.26 7.13
N ALA A 60 2.58 3.12 6.20
CA ALA A 60 2.89 3.27 4.78
C ALA A 60 3.31 4.73 4.46
N PRO A 61 4.11 4.97 3.40
CA PRO A 61 4.65 6.30 3.13
C PRO A 61 3.61 7.31 2.65
N TYR A 62 2.53 6.88 1.98
CA TYR A 62 1.53 7.79 1.43
C TYR A 62 0.21 7.75 2.21
N HIS A 63 -0.46 8.92 2.24
CA HIS A 63 -1.84 9.06 2.69
C HIS A 63 -2.81 8.72 1.56
N ASN A 64 -4.01 8.26 1.89
CA ASN A 64 -5.08 8.00 0.91
C ASN A 64 -4.64 7.13 -0.28
N SER A 65 -3.72 6.20 -0.02
CA SER A 65 -3.11 5.36 -1.04
C SER A 65 -3.79 3.99 -1.12
N SER A 66 -3.32 3.09 -1.97
CA SER A 66 -3.71 1.69 -1.98
C SER A 66 -2.47 0.83 -1.75
N ILE A 67 -2.50 -0.01 -0.72
CA ILE A 67 -1.45 -0.99 -0.48
C ILE A 67 -1.76 -2.29 -1.22
N LYS A 68 -0.76 -2.83 -1.90
CA LYS A 68 -0.73 -4.19 -2.41
C LYS A 68 0.46 -4.91 -1.78
N THR A 69 0.30 -6.20 -1.54
CA THR A 69 1.41 -7.04 -1.09
C THR A 69 1.57 -8.23 -2.01
N LEU A 70 2.83 -8.49 -2.35
CA LEU A 70 3.26 -9.51 -3.29
C LEU A 70 4.31 -10.39 -2.63
N ASN A 71 4.58 -11.52 -3.27
CA ASN A 71 5.49 -12.56 -2.77
C ASN A 71 5.23 -12.89 -1.30
N ASP A 72 3.97 -13.23 -0.99
CA ASP A 72 3.49 -13.58 0.36
C ASP A 72 3.81 -12.54 1.46
N GLY A 73 3.94 -11.26 1.07
CA GLY A 73 4.23 -10.15 1.97
C GLY A 73 5.68 -9.67 1.94
N GLY A 74 6.56 -10.33 1.18
CA GLY A 74 7.94 -9.91 0.97
C GLY A 74 8.07 -8.57 0.24
N ILE A 75 7.08 -8.22 -0.59
CA ILE A 75 7.04 -6.95 -1.32
C ILE A 75 5.80 -6.15 -0.92
N ILE A 76 6.00 -4.99 -0.29
CA ILE A 76 4.94 -4.04 -0.02
C ILE A 76 4.96 -2.97 -1.11
N PHE A 77 3.84 -2.77 -1.78
CA PHE A 77 3.67 -1.77 -2.82
C PHE A 77 2.60 -0.75 -2.41
N ASP A 78 2.99 0.50 -2.30
CA ASP A 78 2.12 1.62 -1.91
C ASP A 78 1.84 2.53 -3.11
N LEU A 79 0.58 2.60 -3.51
CA LEU A 79 0.12 3.31 -4.70
C LEU A 79 -0.63 4.58 -4.31
N ASN A 80 -0.02 5.75 -4.47
CA ASN A 80 -0.65 7.04 -4.24
C ASN A 80 -1.44 7.47 -5.48
N GLN A 81 -2.76 7.31 -5.40
CA GLN A 81 -3.68 7.63 -6.49
C GLN A 81 -3.86 9.14 -6.70
N THR A 82 -3.52 9.96 -5.70
CA THR A 82 -3.68 11.42 -5.76
C THR A 82 -2.52 12.07 -6.51
N ASP A 83 -1.29 11.63 -6.24
CA ASP A 83 -0.08 12.26 -6.76
C ASP A 83 0.62 11.46 -7.87
N ASN A 84 0.01 10.38 -8.37
CA ASN A 84 0.56 9.44 -9.36
C ASN A 84 1.94 8.86 -9.01
N LYS A 85 2.18 8.72 -7.71
CA LYS A 85 3.43 8.20 -7.16
C LYS A 85 3.21 6.78 -6.67
N ALA A 86 4.25 5.99 -6.74
CA ALA A 86 4.32 4.73 -6.03
C ALA A 86 5.57 4.65 -5.19
N ALA A 87 5.49 3.78 -4.19
CA ALA A 87 6.63 3.35 -3.42
C ALA A 87 6.58 1.84 -3.24
N TYR A 88 7.73 1.21 -3.11
CA TYR A 88 7.80 -0.19 -2.74
C TYR A 88 8.84 -0.42 -1.66
N SER A 89 8.66 -1.48 -0.89
CA SER A 89 9.61 -1.98 0.10
C SER A 89 9.83 -3.47 -0.10
N LEU A 90 11.08 -3.89 0.10
CA LEU A 90 11.55 -5.28 0.03
C LEU A 90 12.05 -5.78 1.40
N ASP A 91 11.93 -4.95 2.44
CA ASP A 91 12.48 -5.16 3.77
C ASP A 91 11.39 -4.97 4.84
N GLU A 92 10.22 -5.55 4.58
CA GLU A 92 9.07 -5.54 5.50
C GLU A 92 8.57 -4.13 5.85
N GLY A 93 8.77 -3.15 4.97
CA GLY A 93 8.33 -1.78 5.16
C GLY A 93 9.28 -0.94 6.02
N ASN A 94 10.55 -1.33 6.17
CA ASN A 94 11.57 -0.51 6.83
C ASN A 94 12.08 0.61 5.92
N THR A 95 12.34 0.28 4.65
CA THR A 95 12.82 1.19 3.61
C THR A 95 11.87 1.21 2.43
N TYR A 96 11.53 2.41 1.96
CA TYR A 96 10.66 2.60 0.79
C TYR A 96 11.40 3.31 -0.35
N TYR A 97 11.39 2.69 -1.53
CA TYR A 97 11.88 3.25 -2.78
C TYR A 97 10.73 3.90 -3.53
N ARG A 98 10.82 5.20 -3.81
CA ARG A 98 9.76 5.99 -4.44
C ARG A 98 10.03 6.21 -5.92
N PHE A 99 8.98 6.20 -6.73
CA PHE A 99 9.06 6.45 -8.17
C PHE A 99 7.73 6.97 -8.73
N ASN A 100 7.77 7.63 -9.88
CA ASN A 100 6.58 8.02 -10.64
C ASN A 100 6.22 6.89 -11.60
N ILE A 101 4.93 6.61 -11.76
CA ILE A 101 4.48 5.55 -12.69
C ILE A 101 4.17 6.12 -14.08
N PHE A 102 3.57 7.31 -14.13
CA PHE A 102 3.14 7.99 -15.35
C PHE A 102 3.64 9.43 -15.36
N ASN A 103 3.48 10.13 -16.50
CA ASN A 103 3.99 11.49 -16.71
C ASN A 103 2.86 12.50 -16.50
N ASP A 104 2.69 12.98 -15.27
CA ASP A 104 1.84 14.09 -14.75
C ASP A 104 0.37 14.26 -15.22
N ASP A 105 -0.02 13.85 -16.42
CA ASP A 105 -1.34 14.04 -17.03
C ASP A 105 -2.30 12.86 -16.79
N GLU A 106 -1.80 11.72 -16.31
CA GLU A 106 -2.60 10.58 -15.92
C GLU A 106 -3.07 10.66 -14.47
N ILE A 107 -4.19 10.03 -14.14
CA ILE A 107 -4.67 9.79 -12.77
C ILE A 107 -4.77 8.29 -12.60
N ILE A 108 -4.07 7.75 -11.60
CA ILE A 108 -4.15 6.34 -11.24
C ILE A 108 -5.55 6.00 -10.72
N ILE A 109 -6.15 4.99 -11.33
CA ILE A 109 -7.48 4.47 -10.98
C ILE A 109 -7.34 3.30 -10.02
N ASP A 110 -6.46 2.34 -10.32
CA ASP A 110 -6.35 1.11 -9.56
C ASP A 110 -5.05 0.35 -9.86
N GLY A 111 -4.71 -0.60 -8.98
CA GLY A 111 -3.67 -1.60 -9.17
C GLY A 111 -4.22 -3.01 -8.98
N ARG A 112 -3.74 -3.96 -9.78
CA ARG A 112 -4.09 -5.38 -9.69
C ARG A 112 -2.83 -6.24 -9.73
N ILE A 113 -2.78 -7.22 -8.83
CA ILE A 113 -1.75 -8.26 -8.88
C ILE A 113 -2.08 -9.19 -10.05
N LEU A 114 -1.09 -9.47 -10.89
CA LEU A 114 -1.26 -10.42 -11.99
C LEU A 114 -1.18 -11.84 -11.45
N GLY A 115 -2.32 -12.54 -11.38
CA GLY A 115 -2.43 -13.90 -10.88
C GLY A 115 -2.57 -13.98 -9.35
N SER A 116 -1.75 -14.80 -8.68
CA SER A 116 -1.83 -14.97 -7.21
C SER A 116 -0.92 -13.98 -6.47
N ALA A 117 -1.11 -13.78 -5.16
CA ALA A 117 -0.23 -12.92 -4.35
C ALA A 117 1.22 -13.42 -4.26
N LYS A 118 1.51 -14.66 -4.71
CA LYS A 118 2.88 -15.16 -4.90
C LYS A 118 3.58 -14.57 -6.11
N ASN A 119 2.81 -13.98 -7.03
CA ASN A 119 3.36 -13.38 -8.23
C ASN A 119 3.92 -12.00 -7.91
N GLU A 120 5.03 -11.67 -8.56
CA GLU A 120 5.82 -10.46 -8.31
C GLU A 120 5.48 -9.34 -9.31
N ARG A 121 4.26 -9.37 -9.85
CA ARG A 121 3.83 -8.52 -10.98
C ARG A 121 2.53 -7.78 -10.70
N LEU A 122 2.50 -6.51 -11.09
CA LEU A 122 1.36 -5.61 -10.96
C LEU A 122 0.99 -5.00 -12.30
N LEU A 123 -0.31 -4.90 -12.57
CA LEU A 123 -0.86 -3.95 -13.52
C LEU A 123 -1.39 -2.73 -12.77
N ILE A 124 -1.05 -1.56 -13.27
CA ILE A 124 -1.54 -0.29 -12.77
C ILE A 124 -2.32 0.37 -13.89
N PHE A 125 -3.57 0.71 -13.61
CA PHE A 125 -4.48 1.34 -14.54
C PHE A 125 -4.58 2.81 -14.20
N ALA A 126 -4.45 3.65 -15.21
CA ALA A 126 -4.64 5.08 -15.11
C ALA A 126 -5.47 5.60 -16.29
N ARG A 127 -5.94 6.83 -16.17
CA ARG A 127 -6.59 7.56 -17.26
C ARG A 127 -6.05 8.97 -17.32
N ASN A 128 -5.99 9.55 -18.50
CA ASN A 128 -5.70 10.98 -18.61
C ASN A 128 -6.83 11.85 -18.03
N LEU A 129 -6.54 13.13 -17.76
CA LEU A 129 -7.49 14.08 -17.15
C LEU A 129 -8.83 14.20 -17.88
N ASN A 130 -8.80 14.17 -19.22
CA ASN A 130 -10.02 14.26 -20.05
C ASN A 130 -10.74 12.90 -20.22
N LYS A 131 -10.21 11.82 -19.63
CA LYS A 131 -10.74 10.45 -19.63
C LYS A 131 -10.86 9.81 -21.01
N SER A 132 -10.16 10.31 -22.02
CA SER A 132 -10.19 9.75 -23.38
C SER A 132 -9.20 8.61 -23.59
N VAL A 133 -8.15 8.54 -22.76
CA VAL A 133 -7.09 7.55 -22.88
C VAL A 133 -6.96 6.79 -21.56
N ILE A 134 -6.89 5.47 -21.67
CA ILE A 134 -6.50 4.58 -20.57
C ILE A 134 -5.02 4.25 -20.75
N ALA A 135 -4.24 4.50 -19.70
CA ALA A 135 -2.85 4.09 -19.61
C ALA A 135 -2.74 2.85 -18.72
N ILE A 136 -1.88 1.91 -19.12
CA ILE A 136 -1.62 0.70 -18.36
C ILE A 136 -0.12 0.58 -18.17
N ALA A 137 0.33 0.56 -16.93
CA ALA A 137 1.72 0.28 -16.58
C ALA A 137 1.82 -1.14 -16.01
N HIS A 138 2.91 -1.82 -16.36
CA HIS A 138 3.27 -3.12 -15.80
C HIS A 138 4.53 -2.96 -14.95
N VAL A 139 4.44 -3.36 -13.67
CA VAL A 139 5.57 -3.37 -12.75
C VAL A 139 5.93 -4.83 -12.48
N ASP A 140 7.20 -5.17 -12.72
CA ASP A 140 7.73 -6.53 -12.60
C ASP A 140 8.90 -6.57 -11.62
N PHE A 141 8.73 -7.29 -10.51
CA PHE A 141 9.76 -7.46 -9.48
C PHE A 141 10.59 -8.74 -9.64
N THR A 142 10.34 -9.57 -10.67
CA THR A 142 10.99 -10.91 -10.78
C THR A 142 12.50 -10.89 -10.88
N ASN A 143 13.10 -9.78 -11.34
CA ASN A 143 14.54 -9.64 -11.52
C ASN A 143 15.25 -9.00 -10.32
N ILE A 144 14.52 -8.63 -9.26
CA ILE A 144 15.09 -7.97 -8.08
C ILE A 144 15.41 -8.97 -6.97
N LEU A 145 14.69 -10.09 -6.92
CA LEU A 145 14.82 -11.12 -5.89
C LEU A 145 15.52 -12.40 -6.39
N SER A 146 16.01 -12.38 -7.64
CA SER A 146 16.73 -13.48 -8.30
C SER A 146 18.22 -13.52 -7.96
#